data_AF-A0A3L6KTL3-F1
#
_entry.id   AF-A0A3L6KTL3-F1
#
_cell.length_a   1.000
_cell.length_b   1.000
_cell.length_c   1.000
_cell.angle_alpha   90.00
_cell.angle_beta   90.00
_cell.angle_gamma   90.00
#
_symmetry.space_group_name_H-M   'P 1'
#
loop_
_entity.id
_entity.type
_entity.pdbx_description
1 polymer ?
#
loop_
_entity_poly.entity_id
_entity_poly.type
_entity_poly.pdbx_seq_one_letter_code
_entity_poly.pdbx_strand_id
1 'polypeptide(L)'
;MKTLAKKTLQGGVSGKCGSQIIIAHGLLGNSTNWMSVGRRLAAHDGVRGRLEEIHMLDMRNHGESPHFNAHTNATMASDIEHFVLQQQRQWQSRAGAEGDGGIVLIGHSMGGFAVMGSMLRRANETSLLLQSGVEELEQRCKRGDYYGWCDEQGNAAEMRAVNRAMGLPETQPLYDILYDCKGDNVARPPRVKAVVIVDITPSTALGTHRQHGQSSSETLDAMVAADLSRVHSFGDGNAELKRVGVSNKAMRDFLLTNLRLDPRTKEATWRCNLPVLRADYNSIALGVSGWFLSASEKVSRDRGGELVAPLRCSLPTLFVFGQNSPYNTPEDRRLIPRFFSNAIEVEVEGAGHFVHYEKMQEFVNVVVPFLTEYL
;
A
#
# COMPACT_ATOMS: atom_id res chain seq x y z
N MET A 1 1.20 1.78 17.23
CA MET A 1 0.40 1.46 16.04
C MET A 1 -0.96 0.91 16.46
N LYS A 2 -1.95 0.91 15.58
CA LYS A 2 -3.29 0.34 15.83
C LYS A 2 -3.63 -0.65 14.71
N THR A 3 -4.51 -1.60 14.98
CA THR A 3 -5.02 -2.53 13.96
C THR A 3 -5.89 -1.78 12.96
N LEU A 4 -5.65 -1.97 11.67
CA LEU A 4 -6.50 -1.41 10.61
C LEU A 4 -7.85 -2.14 10.58
N ALA A 5 -8.91 -1.38 10.30
CA ALA A 5 -10.20 -1.94 9.93
C ALA A 5 -10.10 -2.63 8.57
N LYS A 6 -10.94 -3.64 8.36
CA LYS A 6 -10.96 -4.41 7.11
C LYS A 6 -12.33 -4.99 6.84
N LYS A 7 -12.58 -5.30 5.57
CA LYS A 7 -13.62 -6.25 5.14
C LYS A 7 -12.94 -7.55 4.73
N THR A 8 -13.55 -8.68 5.09
CA THR A 8 -13.04 -10.00 4.73
C THR A 8 -14.03 -10.71 3.82
N LEU A 9 -13.51 -11.34 2.76
CA LEU A 9 -14.23 -12.34 1.98
C LEU A 9 -13.58 -13.70 2.21
N GLN A 10 -14.42 -14.74 2.32
CA GLN A 10 -13.96 -16.12 2.42
C GLN A 10 -13.71 -16.68 1.02
N GLY A 11 -12.64 -17.45 0.86
CA GLY A 11 -12.34 -18.21 -0.34
C GLY A 11 -12.99 -19.59 -0.32
N GLY A 12 -12.41 -20.53 -1.08
CA GLY A 12 -12.95 -21.89 -1.22
C GLY A 12 -12.36 -22.91 -0.25
N VAL A 13 -11.29 -22.57 0.45
CA VAL A 13 -10.67 -23.44 1.44
C VAL A 13 -10.82 -22.87 2.85
N SER A 14 -10.97 -23.77 3.82
CA SER A 14 -10.98 -23.43 5.23
C SER A 14 -9.89 -24.25 5.92
N GLY A 15 -8.95 -23.59 6.59
CA GLY A 15 -7.93 -24.27 7.40
C GLY A 15 -6.49 -24.20 6.85
N LYS A 16 -5.69 -25.17 7.26
CA LYS A 16 -4.27 -25.06 7.65
C LYS A 16 -3.25 -24.57 6.60
N CYS A 17 -3.57 -24.61 5.30
CA CYS A 17 -2.66 -24.23 4.20
C CYS A 17 -3.24 -23.18 3.25
N GLY A 18 -4.39 -22.59 3.56
CA GLY A 18 -5.01 -21.64 2.63
C GLY A 18 -4.25 -20.32 2.57
N SER A 19 -4.05 -19.82 1.36
CA SER A 19 -3.37 -18.56 1.10
C SER A 19 -4.31 -17.38 1.31
N GLN A 20 -3.76 -16.21 1.63
CA GLN A 20 -4.51 -14.98 1.86
C GLN A 20 -4.16 -13.94 0.80
N ILE A 21 -5.15 -13.13 0.43
CA ILE A 21 -4.92 -11.91 -0.36
C ILE A 21 -5.17 -10.72 0.56
N ILE A 22 -4.26 -9.75 0.58
CA ILE A 22 -4.43 -8.52 1.35
C ILE A 22 -4.41 -7.35 0.38
N ILE A 23 -5.47 -6.54 0.40
CA ILE A 23 -5.70 -5.46 -0.57
C ILE A 23 -5.64 -4.10 0.15
N ALA A 24 -4.75 -3.22 -0.32
CA ALA A 24 -4.60 -1.84 0.09
C ALA A 24 -5.10 -0.89 -1.02
N HIS A 25 -6.09 -0.05 -0.70
CA HIS A 25 -6.72 0.87 -1.65
C HIS A 25 -5.90 2.15 -1.90
N GLY A 26 -6.25 2.88 -2.96
CA GLY A 26 -5.70 4.21 -3.27
C GLY A 26 -6.22 5.35 -2.39
N LEU A 27 -5.65 6.55 -2.53
CA LEU A 27 -6.03 7.73 -1.75
C LEU A 27 -7.54 8.03 -1.88
N LEU A 28 -8.19 8.40 -0.76
CA LEU A 28 -9.64 8.61 -0.64
C LEU A 28 -10.49 7.36 -0.90
N GLY A 29 -9.87 6.19 -1.10
CA GLY A 29 -10.57 4.91 -1.14
C GLY A 29 -10.92 4.37 0.25
N ASN A 30 -11.59 3.22 0.26
CA ASN A 30 -11.83 2.34 1.40
C ASN A 30 -12.05 0.90 0.92
N SER A 31 -12.08 -0.04 1.85
CA SER A 31 -12.29 -1.47 1.65
C SER A 31 -13.53 -1.81 0.82
N THR A 32 -14.59 -0.98 0.86
CA THR A 32 -15.81 -1.22 0.08
C THR A 32 -15.57 -1.08 -1.42
N ASN A 33 -14.62 -0.24 -1.84
CA ASN A 33 -14.30 -0.06 -3.27
C ASN A 33 -13.79 -1.36 -3.92
N TRP A 34 -13.22 -2.28 -3.13
CA TRP A 34 -12.66 -3.54 -3.61
C TRP A 34 -13.61 -4.73 -3.52
N MET A 35 -14.80 -4.57 -2.92
CA MET A 35 -15.72 -5.69 -2.68
C MET A 35 -16.11 -6.47 -3.94
N SER A 36 -16.39 -5.76 -5.04
CA SER A 36 -16.79 -6.41 -6.30
C SER A 36 -15.64 -7.21 -6.92
N VAL A 37 -14.43 -6.65 -6.92
CA VAL A 37 -13.22 -7.31 -7.41
C VAL A 37 -12.87 -8.50 -6.52
N GLY A 38 -12.88 -8.31 -5.20
CA GLY A 38 -12.63 -9.38 -4.22
C GLY A 38 -13.60 -10.55 -4.37
N ARG A 39 -14.89 -10.31 -4.61
CA ARG A 39 -15.87 -11.38 -4.86
C ARG A 39 -15.56 -12.16 -6.13
N ARG A 40 -15.16 -11.47 -7.21
CA ARG A 40 -14.76 -12.14 -8.46
C ARG A 40 -13.51 -12.99 -8.26
N LEU A 41 -12.49 -12.46 -7.59
CA LEU A 41 -11.27 -13.21 -7.28
C LEU A 41 -11.57 -14.44 -6.39
N ALA A 42 -12.37 -14.27 -5.34
CA ALA A 42 -12.70 -15.36 -4.42
C ALA A 42 -13.54 -16.48 -5.04
N ALA A 43 -14.32 -16.15 -6.08
CA ALA A 43 -15.13 -17.10 -6.83
C ALA A 43 -14.40 -17.74 -8.02
N HIS A 44 -13.26 -17.19 -8.45
CA HIS A 44 -12.57 -17.64 -9.65
C HIS A 44 -11.92 -19.02 -9.46
N ASP A 45 -12.12 -19.95 -10.39
CA ASP A 45 -11.69 -21.35 -10.26
C ASP A 45 -10.18 -21.51 -10.00
N GLY A 46 -9.33 -20.75 -10.69
CA GLY A 46 -7.87 -20.75 -10.49
C GLY A 46 -7.40 -20.27 -9.10
N VAL A 47 -8.25 -19.53 -8.38
CA VAL A 47 -7.92 -18.87 -7.10
C VAL A 47 -8.62 -19.58 -5.92
N ARG A 48 -9.92 -19.87 -6.08
CA ARG A 48 -10.83 -20.36 -5.04
C ARG A 48 -10.30 -21.59 -4.31
N GLY A 49 -9.67 -22.52 -5.04
CA GLY A 49 -9.17 -23.79 -4.47
C GLY A 49 -7.96 -23.66 -3.55
N ARG A 50 -7.31 -22.50 -3.48
CA ARG A 50 -6.16 -22.23 -2.58
C ARG A 50 -6.36 -21.03 -1.67
N LEU A 51 -7.35 -20.21 -1.94
CA LEU A 51 -7.64 -19.01 -1.17
C LEU A 51 -8.46 -19.32 0.09
N GLU A 52 -7.93 -18.94 1.25
CA GLU A 52 -8.64 -18.91 2.53
C GLU A 52 -9.43 -17.60 2.66
N GLU A 53 -8.75 -16.46 2.59
CA GLU A 53 -9.37 -15.16 2.87
C GLU A 53 -8.82 -14.05 1.97
N ILE A 54 -9.68 -13.10 1.62
CA ILE A 54 -9.29 -11.79 1.09
C ILE A 54 -9.58 -10.73 2.14
N HIS A 55 -8.55 -10.03 2.59
CA HIS A 55 -8.67 -8.88 3.49
C HIS A 55 -8.53 -7.58 2.68
N MET A 56 -9.61 -6.83 2.56
CA MET A 56 -9.60 -5.48 2.01
C MET A 56 -9.47 -4.50 3.16
N LEU A 57 -8.30 -3.86 3.26
CA LEU A 57 -7.98 -2.95 4.35
C LEU A 57 -8.63 -1.59 4.10
N ASP A 58 -9.09 -0.94 5.17
CA ASP A 58 -9.17 0.50 5.21
C ASP A 58 -7.79 1.00 5.66
N MET A 59 -7.06 1.71 4.79
CA MET A 59 -5.74 2.24 5.18
C MET A 59 -5.90 3.29 6.28
N ARG A 60 -4.83 3.61 7.02
CA ARG A 60 -4.85 4.68 8.04
C ARG A 60 -5.53 5.94 7.50
N ASN A 61 -6.27 6.65 8.35
CA ASN A 61 -7.01 7.87 7.96
C ASN A 61 -8.11 7.67 6.90
N HIS A 62 -8.47 6.44 6.57
CA HIS A 62 -9.53 6.12 5.61
C HIS A 62 -10.56 5.15 6.21
N GLY A 63 -11.75 5.14 5.61
CA GLY A 63 -12.82 4.20 5.97
C GLY A 63 -13.12 4.17 7.47
N GLU A 64 -13.16 2.97 8.03
CA GLU A 64 -13.40 2.72 9.46
C GLU A 64 -12.10 2.54 10.26
N SER A 65 -10.94 2.70 9.61
CA SER A 65 -9.66 2.61 10.30
C SER A 65 -9.43 3.81 11.21
N PRO A 66 -8.62 3.66 12.28
CA PRO A 66 -8.34 4.76 13.18
C PRO A 66 -7.76 5.98 12.45
N HIS A 67 -8.11 7.16 12.94
CA HIS A 67 -7.46 8.40 12.54
C HIS A 67 -6.13 8.55 13.30
N PHE A 68 -5.12 9.00 12.57
CA PHE A 68 -3.76 9.25 13.01
C PHE A 68 -3.33 10.65 12.57
N ASN A 69 -2.36 11.21 13.28
CA ASN A 69 -1.86 12.56 13.02
C ASN A 69 -0.76 12.61 11.94
N ALA A 70 -0.39 11.46 11.36
CA ALA A 70 0.64 11.36 10.34
C ALA A 70 0.22 10.39 9.23
N HIS A 71 0.49 10.78 8.00
CA HIS A 71 0.17 10.03 6.79
C HIS A 71 1.29 10.14 5.74
N THR A 72 2.37 9.39 5.95
CA THR A 72 3.53 9.31 5.04
C THR A 72 3.67 7.90 4.46
N ASN A 73 4.48 7.75 3.40
CA ASN A 73 4.73 6.42 2.81
C ASN A 73 5.36 5.45 3.82
N ALA A 74 6.27 5.92 4.67
CA ALA A 74 6.85 5.11 5.75
C ALA A 74 5.78 4.60 6.72
N THR A 75 4.87 5.48 7.14
CA THR A 75 3.87 5.11 8.11
C THR A 75 2.83 4.12 7.53
N MET A 76 2.43 4.30 6.26
CA MET A 76 1.52 3.37 5.58
C MET A 76 2.16 2.00 5.33
N ALA A 77 3.44 1.97 4.93
CA ALA A 77 4.19 0.73 4.78
C ALA A 77 4.30 -0.01 6.12
N SER A 78 4.51 0.70 7.23
CA SER A 78 4.52 0.08 8.57
C SER A 78 3.16 -0.50 8.97
N ASP A 79 2.03 0.05 8.50
CA ASP A 79 0.73 -0.58 8.72
C ASP A 79 0.59 -1.91 7.97
N ILE A 80 1.11 -2.00 6.74
CA ILE A 80 1.11 -3.25 5.96
C ILE A 80 1.95 -4.30 6.68
N GLU A 81 3.17 -3.95 7.11
CA GLU A 81 4.05 -4.83 7.88
C GLU A 81 3.38 -5.32 9.16
N HIS A 82 2.80 -4.40 9.93
CA HIS A 82 2.07 -4.71 11.16
C HIS A 82 0.92 -5.67 10.92
N PHE A 83 0.11 -5.39 9.89
CA PHE A 83 -1.05 -6.20 9.57
C PHE A 83 -0.64 -7.62 9.16
N VAL A 84 0.38 -7.76 8.31
CA VAL A 84 0.93 -9.08 7.94
C VAL A 84 1.40 -9.84 9.18
N LEU A 85 2.15 -9.21 10.09
CA LEU A 85 2.61 -9.86 11.32
C LEU A 85 1.44 -10.27 12.24
N GLN A 86 0.36 -9.47 12.28
CA GLN A 86 -0.86 -9.83 13.00
C GLN A 86 -1.52 -11.08 12.40
N GLN A 87 -1.61 -11.17 11.08
CA GLN A 87 -2.14 -12.34 10.38
C GLN A 87 -1.27 -13.58 10.64
N GLN A 88 0.05 -13.42 10.61
CA GLN A 88 1.00 -14.49 10.93
C GLN A 88 0.83 -15.01 12.38
N ARG A 89 0.67 -14.12 13.36
CA ARG A 89 0.39 -14.51 14.75
C ARG A 89 -0.94 -15.22 14.92
N GLN A 90 -1.98 -14.73 14.26
CA GLN A 90 -3.30 -15.38 14.26
C GLN A 90 -3.26 -16.75 13.61
N TRP A 91 -2.41 -16.95 12.62
CA TRP A 91 -2.17 -18.26 12.03
C TRP A 91 -1.41 -19.18 12.99
N GLN A 92 -0.35 -18.70 13.63
CA GLN A 92 0.46 -19.48 14.59
C GLN A 92 -0.31 -19.95 15.82
N SER A 93 -1.33 -19.20 16.25
CA SER A 93 -2.18 -19.61 17.38
C SER A 93 -3.17 -20.73 17.04
N ARG A 94 -3.31 -21.13 15.77
CA ARG A 94 -4.14 -22.26 15.35
C ARG A 94 -3.38 -23.57 15.59
N ALA A 95 -4.00 -24.53 16.26
CA ALA A 95 -3.36 -25.81 16.59
C ALA A 95 -2.97 -26.62 15.33
N GLY A 96 -1.71 -27.09 15.27
CA GLY A 96 -1.21 -27.96 14.20
C GLY A 96 -1.02 -27.26 12.85
N ALA A 97 -0.40 -26.08 12.86
CA ALA A 97 -0.20 -25.22 11.70
C ALA A 97 0.98 -25.72 10.85
N GLU A 98 0.72 -26.64 9.93
CA GLU A 98 1.68 -27.11 8.90
C GLU A 98 1.09 -26.82 7.53
N GLY A 99 1.89 -26.26 6.61
CA GLY A 99 1.45 -25.89 5.27
C GLY A 99 2.37 -24.92 4.55
N ASP A 100 2.17 -24.77 3.25
CA ASP A 100 2.89 -23.84 2.38
C ASP A 100 2.06 -22.61 1.99
N GLY A 101 0.90 -22.38 2.63
CA GLY A 101 0.04 -21.21 2.37
C GLY A 101 0.82 -19.89 2.46
N GLY A 102 0.50 -18.95 1.58
CA GLY A 102 1.18 -17.66 1.46
C GLY A 102 0.24 -16.46 1.54
N ILE A 103 0.83 -15.28 1.51
CA ILE A 103 0.13 -14.00 1.40
C ILE A 103 0.50 -13.39 0.05
N VAL A 104 -0.49 -12.92 -0.70
CA VAL A 104 -0.28 -12.03 -1.84
C VAL A 104 -0.82 -10.65 -1.49
N LEU A 105 0.04 -9.62 -1.61
CA LEU A 105 -0.38 -8.23 -1.39
C LEU A 105 -0.84 -7.62 -2.71
N ILE A 106 -1.93 -6.85 -2.68
CA ILE A 106 -2.39 -6.05 -3.81
C ILE A 106 -2.48 -4.60 -3.34
N GLY A 107 -1.78 -3.69 -4.00
CA GLY A 107 -1.79 -2.26 -3.67
C GLY A 107 -2.14 -1.41 -4.89
N HIS A 108 -3.17 -0.57 -4.79
CA HIS A 108 -3.51 0.40 -5.83
C HIS A 108 -3.08 1.81 -5.46
N SER A 109 -2.43 2.51 -6.39
CA SER A 109 -2.07 3.93 -6.20
C SER A 109 -1.31 4.16 -4.87
N MET A 110 -1.85 4.96 -3.95
CA MET A 110 -1.34 5.12 -2.58
C MET A 110 -1.09 3.77 -1.85
N GLY A 111 -2.00 2.80 -1.98
CA GLY A 111 -1.82 1.45 -1.42
C GLY A 111 -0.68 0.69 -2.11
N GLY A 112 -0.41 0.97 -3.39
CA GLY A 112 0.76 0.49 -4.10
C GLY A 112 2.06 1.03 -3.50
N PHE A 113 2.10 2.31 -3.13
CA PHE A 113 3.23 2.86 -2.37
C PHE A 113 3.41 2.21 -1.01
N ALA A 114 2.32 1.99 -0.27
CA ALA A 114 2.41 1.30 1.02
C ALA A 114 3.04 -0.10 0.87
N VAL A 115 2.57 -0.89 -0.11
CA VAL A 115 3.10 -2.23 -0.41
C VAL A 115 4.56 -2.14 -0.85
N MET A 116 4.90 -1.34 -1.87
CA MET A 116 6.28 -1.21 -2.35
C MET A 116 7.23 -0.73 -1.25
N GLY A 117 6.83 0.28 -0.46
CA GLY A 117 7.60 0.82 0.65
C GLY A 117 7.92 -0.25 1.70
N SER A 118 6.93 -1.07 2.07
CA SER A 118 7.13 -2.14 3.06
C SER A 118 8.14 -3.21 2.59
N MET A 119 8.17 -3.51 1.29
CA MET A 119 9.16 -4.47 0.75
C MET A 119 10.55 -3.85 0.67
N LEU A 120 10.65 -2.66 0.06
CA LEU A 120 11.94 -2.00 -0.21
C LEU A 120 12.66 -1.63 1.08
N ARG A 121 11.96 -1.13 2.10
CA ARG A 121 12.59 -0.81 3.40
C ARG A 121 13.11 -2.06 4.09
N ARG A 122 12.33 -3.14 4.08
CA ARG A 122 12.71 -4.39 4.75
C ARG A 122 13.83 -5.13 4.02
N ALA A 123 13.85 -5.09 2.68
CA ALA A 123 14.99 -5.59 1.90
C ALA A 123 16.30 -4.86 2.25
N ASN A 124 16.19 -3.67 2.84
CA ASN A 124 17.27 -2.77 3.18
C ASN A 124 17.41 -2.55 4.69
N GLU A 125 16.84 -3.43 5.51
CA GLU A 125 16.76 -3.21 6.96
C GLU A 125 18.10 -3.28 7.67
N THR A 126 19.10 -3.94 7.09
CA THR A 126 20.48 -3.90 7.61
C THR A 126 21.08 -2.49 7.58
N SER A 127 20.70 -1.67 6.61
CA SER A 127 21.12 -0.27 6.50
C SER A 127 20.20 0.68 7.28
N LEU A 128 18.90 0.40 7.38
CA LEU A 128 17.92 1.27 8.07
C LEU A 128 17.81 1.01 9.57
N LEU A 129 17.89 -0.26 10.00
CA LEU A 129 17.83 -0.69 11.40
C LEU A 129 19.23 -0.95 11.95
N LEU A 130 20.11 0.05 11.87
CA LEU A 130 21.47 -0.05 12.41
C LEU A 130 21.43 -0.52 13.87
N GLN A 131 22.11 -1.63 14.14
CA GLN A 131 22.35 -2.12 15.49
C GLN A 131 23.45 -1.23 16.09
N SER A 132 23.09 -0.44 17.10
CA SER A 132 23.99 0.52 17.75
C SER A 132 25.23 -0.18 18.32
N GLY A 133 26.40 0.44 18.12
CA GLY A 133 27.68 0.00 18.68
C GLY A 133 28.84 0.97 18.50
N VAL A 134 28.70 2.04 17.70
CA VAL A 134 29.73 3.08 17.51
C VAL A 134 29.06 4.44 17.54
N GLU A 135 29.65 5.41 18.24
CA GLU A 135 29.13 6.77 18.41
C GLU A 135 28.82 7.47 17.08
N GLU A 136 29.60 7.19 16.02
CA GLU A 136 29.34 7.69 14.67
C GLU A 136 28.06 7.11 14.05
N LEU A 137 27.77 5.82 14.24
CA LEU A 137 26.53 5.19 13.75
C LEU A 137 25.31 5.76 14.47
N GLU A 138 25.44 6.07 15.77
CA GLU A 138 24.39 6.75 16.52
C GLU A 138 24.19 8.19 16.04
N GLN A 139 25.26 8.93 15.77
CA GLN A 139 25.17 10.28 15.21
C GLN A 139 24.59 10.26 13.78
N ARG A 140 24.94 9.27 12.96
CA ARG A 140 24.35 9.03 11.63
C ARG A 140 22.85 8.75 11.71
N CYS A 141 22.43 7.87 12.64
CA CYS A 141 21.00 7.64 12.92
C CYS A 141 20.29 8.92 13.36
N LYS A 142 20.87 9.68 14.30
CA LYS A 142 20.31 10.94 14.80
C LYS A 142 20.17 12.00 13.70
N ARG A 143 21.08 11.99 12.72
CA ARG A 143 21.05 12.87 11.54
C ARG A 143 20.19 12.34 10.39
N GLY A 144 19.70 11.10 10.46
CA GLY A 144 18.95 10.45 9.37
C GLY A 144 19.80 10.15 8.13
N ASP A 145 21.10 9.92 8.32
CA ASP A 145 22.09 9.62 7.26
C ASP A 145 22.59 8.17 7.37
N TYR A 146 21.82 7.24 6.81
CA TYR A 146 22.08 5.80 6.85
C TYR A 146 22.94 5.39 5.66
N TYR A 147 24.27 5.50 5.77
CA TYR A 147 25.19 5.26 4.65
C TYR A 147 24.84 6.09 3.39
N GLY A 148 24.51 7.38 3.59
CA GLY A 148 24.16 8.32 2.51
C GLY A 148 22.65 8.44 2.25
N TRP A 149 21.81 7.62 2.89
CA TRP A 149 20.38 7.61 2.66
C TRP A 149 19.71 8.64 3.57
N CYS A 150 19.02 9.61 2.97
CA CYS A 150 18.24 10.59 3.71
C CYS A 150 16.90 9.96 4.14
N ASP A 151 16.71 9.73 5.44
CA ASP A 151 15.48 9.16 5.99
C ASP A 151 14.45 10.21 6.41
N GLU A 152 14.18 11.17 5.52
CA GLU A 152 13.28 12.30 5.80
C GLU A 152 11.83 11.87 6.07
N GLN A 153 11.43 10.70 5.58
CA GLN A 153 10.10 10.13 5.81
C GLN A 153 10.01 9.26 7.07
N GLY A 154 11.12 9.06 7.80
CA GLY A 154 11.13 8.31 9.06
C GLY A 154 10.97 6.79 8.90
N ASN A 155 11.48 6.20 7.82
CA ASN A 155 11.43 4.76 7.56
C ASN A 155 12.01 3.94 8.71
N ALA A 156 13.18 4.29 9.24
CA ALA A 156 13.79 3.54 10.32
C ALA A 156 12.98 3.66 11.62
N ALA A 157 12.50 4.87 11.94
CA ALA A 157 11.67 5.11 13.13
C ALA A 157 10.36 4.31 13.08
N GLU A 158 9.70 4.30 11.92
CA GLU A 158 8.46 3.56 11.69
C GLU A 158 8.69 2.04 11.62
N MET A 159 9.85 1.55 11.18
CA MET A 159 10.20 0.12 11.27
C MET A 159 10.38 -0.30 12.73
N ARG A 160 11.09 0.51 13.54
CA ARG A 160 11.20 0.28 15.00
C ARG A 160 9.83 0.30 15.69
N ALA A 161 8.92 1.16 15.23
CA ALA A 161 7.55 1.20 15.74
C ALA A 161 6.77 -0.09 15.47
N VAL A 162 7.01 -0.75 14.32
CA VAL A 162 6.49 -2.08 14.03
C VAL A 162 7.00 -3.11 15.02
N ASN A 163 8.31 -3.16 15.21
CA ASN A 163 8.93 -4.08 16.16
C ASN A 163 8.37 -3.90 17.58
N ARG A 164 8.29 -2.64 18.07
CA ARG A 164 7.68 -2.32 19.38
C ARG A 164 6.23 -2.78 19.48
N ALA A 165 5.40 -2.54 18.46
CA ALA A 165 4.00 -2.96 18.47
C ALA A 165 3.85 -4.49 18.53
N MET A 166 4.81 -5.20 17.95
CA MET A 166 4.89 -6.66 18.04
C MET A 166 5.58 -7.13 19.33
N GLY A 167 6.15 -6.27 20.17
CA GLY A 167 6.91 -6.71 21.35
C GLY A 167 8.23 -7.39 20.98
N LEU A 168 8.83 -7.01 19.85
CA LEU A 168 10.13 -7.46 19.38
C LEU A 168 11.19 -6.38 19.68
N PRO A 169 12.49 -6.73 19.81
CA PRO A 169 13.57 -5.75 19.86
C PRO A 169 13.49 -4.75 18.71
N GLU A 170 13.73 -3.47 18.98
CA GLU A 170 13.50 -2.39 17.99
C GLU A 170 14.31 -2.56 16.69
N THR A 171 15.48 -3.16 16.78
CA THR A 171 16.40 -3.40 15.66
C THR A 171 16.32 -4.82 15.11
N GLN A 172 15.37 -5.65 15.57
CA GLN A 172 15.19 -7.00 15.05
C GLN A 172 14.88 -6.95 13.54
N PRO A 173 15.70 -7.60 12.69
CA PRO A 173 15.38 -7.79 11.29
C PRO A 173 14.08 -8.58 11.12
N LEU A 174 13.15 -8.11 10.29
CA LEU A 174 11.87 -8.76 10.02
C LEU A 174 11.73 -9.24 8.57
N TYR A 175 12.71 -8.99 7.69
CA TYR A 175 12.65 -9.39 6.29
C TYR A 175 12.41 -10.90 6.14
N ASP A 176 13.16 -11.73 6.85
CA ASP A 176 13.01 -13.19 6.75
C ASP A 176 11.71 -13.70 7.38
N ILE A 177 11.14 -12.96 8.33
CA ILE A 177 9.85 -13.29 8.96
C ILE A 177 8.70 -12.96 8.00
N LEU A 178 8.81 -11.83 7.30
CA LEU A 178 7.78 -11.31 6.40
C LEU A 178 7.83 -11.96 5.01
N TYR A 179 9.02 -12.23 4.46
CA TYR A 179 9.21 -12.43 3.01
C TYR A 179 10.04 -13.65 2.60
N ASP A 180 11.10 -14.01 3.33
CA ASP A 180 12.00 -15.08 2.85
C ASP A 180 11.25 -16.41 2.72
N CYS A 181 11.53 -17.25 1.73
CA CYS A 181 10.96 -18.58 1.62
C CYS A 181 12.02 -19.68 1.77
N LYS A 182 13.28 -19.33 2.07
CA LYS A 182 14.40 -20.27 2.14
C LYS A 182 14.51 -20.93 3.52
N GLY A 183 14.71 -22.24 3.53
CA GLY A 183 14.99 -23.06 4.71
C GLY A 183 13.95 -24.15 4.99
N ASP A 184 14.43 -25.24 5.57
CA ASP A 184 13.72 -26.53 5.68
C ASP A 184 12.36 -26.49 6.39
N ASN A 185 11.53 -27.45 5.96
CA ASN A 185 10.20 -27.97 6.35
C ASN A 185 9.75 -27.86 7.83
N VAL A 186 9.92 -26.72 8.49
CA VAL A 186 9.31 -26.41 9.78
C VAL A 186 8.04 -25.58 9.55
N ALA A 187 6.98 -25.86 10.31
CA ALA A 187 5.78 -25.05 10.44
C ALA A 187 6.11 -23.54 10.54
N ARG A 188 6.04 -22.81 9.43
CA ARG A 188 6.32 -21.37 9.35
C ARG A 188 5.00 -20.62 9.11
N PRO A 189 4.81 -19.44 9.73
CA PRO A 189 3.66 -18.61 9.42
C PRO A 189 3.64 -18.23 7.94
N PRO A 190 2.45 -18.00 7.34
CA PRO A 190 2.32 -17.64 5.94
C PRO A 190 3.08 -16.33 5.67
N ARG A 191 3.93 -16.35 4.65
CA ARG A 191 4.79 -15.22 4.27
C ARG A 191 4.26 -14.54 3.03
N VAL A 192 4.64 -13.29 2.81
CA VAL A 192 4.30 -12.61 1.56
C VAL A 192 5.13 -13.20 0.43
N LYS A 193 4.47 -13.94 -0.47
CA LYS A 193 5.10 -14.66 -1.58
C LYS A 193 5.21 -13.82 -2.84
N ALA A 194 4.27 -12.91 -3.04
CA ALA A 194 4.19 -12.08 -4.23
C ALA A 194 3.39 -10.80 -3.98
N VAL A 195 3.56 -9.83 -4.87
CA VAL A 195 2.85 -8.56 -4.81
C VAL A 195 2.28 -8.17 -6.17
N VAL A 196 1.11 -7.54 -6.16
CA VAL A 196 0.46 -6.94 -7.32
C VAL A 196 0.36 -5.43 -7.08
N ILE A 197 1.00 -4.64 -7.92
CA ILE A 197 0.94 -3.18 -7.86
C ILE A 197 0.03 -2.69 -8.99
N VAL A 198 -1.03 -1.97 -8.62
CA VAL A 198 -2.05 -1.52 -9.56
C VAL A 198 -1.89 -0.03 -9.80
N ASP A 199 -1.52 0.29 -11.03
CA ASP A 199 -1.52 1.61 -11.65
C ASP A 199 -0.76 2.71 -10.88
N ILE A 200 0.47 2.38 -10.49
CA ILE A 200 1.44 3.34 -9.94
C ILE A 200 2.86 2.79 -10.12
N THR A 201 3.81 3.65 -10.49
CA THR A 201 5.25 3.28 -10.48
C THR A 201 5.91 3.76 -9.18
N PRO A 202 7.11 3.25 -8.82
CA PRO A 202 7.81 3.69 -7.61
C PRO A 202 8.19 5.17 -7.61
N SER A 203 8.43 5.76 -8.79
CA SER A 203 8.95 7.12 -8.99
C SER A 203 7.90 8.17 -9.26
N THR A 204 6.67 7.77 -9.62
CA THR A 204 5.64 8.73 -10.00
C THR A 204 5.26 9.62 -8.82
N ALA A 205 5.27 10.94 -9.04
CA ALA A 205 4.77 11.87 -8.05
C ALA A 205 3.24 11.95 -8.11
N LEU A 206 2.55 11.82 -6.97
CA LEU A 206 1.09 12.05 -6.97
C LEU A 206 0.83 13.54 -7.17
N GLY A 207 -0.04 13.88 -8.12
CA GLY A 207 -0.49 15.26 -8.34
C GLY A 207 0.19 16.01 -9.49
N THR A 208 1.24 15.46 -10.11
CA THR A 208 1.80 16.00 -11.37
C THR A 208 0.88 15.74 -12.57
N HIS A 209 -0.05 14.79 -12.43
CA HIS A 209 -0.97 14.39 -13.47
C HIS A 209 -2.42 14.69 -13.09
N ARG A 210 -3.17 15.21 -14.06
CA ARG A 210 -4.60 15.48 -13.92
C ARG A 210 -5.40 14.28 -14.41
N GLN A 211 -6.34 13.83 -13.58
CA GLN A 211 -7.31 12.80 -13.94
C GLN A 211 -8.70 13.40 -13.97
N HIS A 212 -9.47 13.09 -15.02
CA HIS A 212 -10.81 13.65 -15.19
C HIS A 212 -10.84 15.19 -15.12
N GLY A 213 -9.74 15.85 -15.46
CA GLY A 213 -9.58 17.31 -15.42
C GLY A 213 -9.09 17.89 -14.08
N GLN A 214 -8.81 17.08 -13.06
CA GLN A 214 -8.36 17.54 -11.74
C GLN A 214 -7.22 16.69 -11.17
N SER A 215 -6.33 17.28 -10.37
CA SER A 215 -5.32 16.56 -9.61
C SER A 215 -5.90 16.03 -8.29
N SER A 216 -5.22 15.06 -7.65
CA SER A 216 -5.65 14.59 -6.32
C SER A 216 -5.53 15.70 -5.25
N SER A 217 -4.58 16.64 -5.39
CA SER A 217 -4.51 17.82 -4.52
C SER A 217 -5.72 18.71 -4.68
N GLU A 218 -6.10 19.06 -5.92
CA GLU A 218 -7.28 19.87 -6.21
C GLU A 218 -8.56 19.18 -5.69
N THR A 219 -8.60 17.85 -5.74
CA THR A 219 -9.70 17.06 -5.20
C THR A 219 -9.78 17.16 -3.67
N LEU A 220 -8.65 17.07 -2.95
CA LEU A 220 -8.61 17.27 -1.50
C LEU A 220 -8.99 18.71 -1.12
N ASP A 221 -8.49 19.71 -1.85
CA ASP A 221 -8.86 21.12 -1.66
C ASP A 221 -10.38 21.31 -1.82
N ALA A 222 -10.98 20.72 -2.85
CA ALA A 222 -12.42 20.76 -3.07
C ALA A 222 -13.20 20.09 -1.91
N MET A 223 -12.76 18.93 -1.43
CA MET A 223 -13.40 18.27 -0.29
C MET A 223 -13.30 19.08 1.01
N VAL A 224 -12.18 19.79 1.22
CA VAL A 224 -11.99 20.68 2.39
C VAL A 224 -12.91 21.89 2.28
N ALA A 225 -13.11 22.42 1.07
CA ALA A 225 -13.99 23.56 0.81
C ALA A 225 -15.50 23.20 0.85
N ALA A 226 -15.86 21.92 0.89
CA ALA A 226 -17.24 21.47 0.96
C ALA A 226 -17.89 21.84 2.30
N ASP A 227 -19.03 22.52 2.24
CA ASP A 227 -19.81 22.91 3.40
C ASP A 227 -20.78 21.78 3.78
N LEU A 228 -20.32 20.90 4.70
CA LEU A 228 -21.10 19.75 5.15
C LEU A 228 -22.39 20.13 5.88
N SER A 229 -22.54 21.37 6.36
CA SER A 229 -23.81 21.82 6.96
C SER A 229 -24.97 21.84 5.97
N ARG A 230 -24.66 21.87 4.66
CA ARG A 230 -25.62 21.82 3.55
C ARG A 230 -25.96 20.40 3.10
N VAL A 231 -25.32 19.38 3.67
CA VAL A 231 -25.39 18.01 3.18
C VAL A 231 -26.24 17.17 4.13
N HIS A 232 -27.46 16.84 3.71
CA HIS A 232 -28.38 15.99 4.48
C HIS A 232 -28.71 14.67 3.77
N SER A 233 -28.27 14.55 2.52
CA SER A 233 -28.44 13.38 1.66
C SER A 233 -27.22 13.22 0.73
N PHE A 234 -27.09 12.03 0.12
CA PHE A 234 -26.09 11.81 -0.93
C PHE A 234 -26.33 12.71 -2.17
N GLY A 235 -27.58 13.11 -2.43
CA GLY A 235 -27.91 14.06 -3.48
C GLY A 235 -27.32 15.44 -3.20
N ASP A 236 -27.47 15.94 -1.97
CA ASP A 236 -26.90 17.20 -1.52
C ASP A 236 -25.37 17.15 -1.57
N GLY A 237 -24.77 16.05 -1.13
CA GLY A 237 -23.33 15.84 -1.22
C GLY A 237 -22.82 15.89 -2.67
N ASN A 238 -23.58 15.34 -3.63
CA ASN A 238 -23.22 15.42 -5.05
C ASN A 238 -23.29 16.87 -5.57
N ALA A 239 -24.36 17.59 -5.21
CA ALA A 239 -24.52 19.00 -5.58
C ALA A 239 -23.41 19.87 -4.97
N GLU A 240 -23.06 19.61 -3.71
CA GLU A 240 -22.04 20.35 -2.98
C GLU A 240 -20.64 20.09 -3.56
N LEU A 241 -20.26 18.84 -3.81
CA LEU A 241 -19.00 18.51 -4.47
C LEU A 241 -18.91 19.14 -5.87
N LYS A 242 -20.02 19.19 -6.61
CA LYS A 242 -20.07 19.89 -7.91
C LYS A 242 -19.87 21.39 -7.74
N ARG A 243 -20.47 22.01 -6.71
CA ARG A 243 -20.34 23.45 -6.40
C ARG A 243 -18.89 23.83 -6.09
N VAL A 244 -18.16 22.99 -5.36
CA VAL A 244 -16.74 23.21 -5.02
C VAL A 244 -15.76 22.75 -6.10
N GLY A 245 -16.26 22.43 -7.30
CA GLY A 245 -15.45 22.25 -8.49
C GLY A 245 -15.22 20.82 -8.95
N VAL A 246 -15.76 19.79 -8.27
CA VAL A 246 -15.65 18.40 -8.71
C VAL A 246 -16.65 18.12 -9.83
N SER A 247 -16.26 18.41 -11.07
CA SER A 247 -17.16 18.39 -12.24
C SER A 247 -17.48 16.99 -12.76
N ASN A 248 -16.56 16.03 -12.61
CA ASN A 248 -16.77 14.65 -13.05
C ASN A 248 -17.71 13.88 -12.09
N LYS A 249 -18.78 13.28 -12.64
CA LYS A 249 -19.78 12.56 -11.84
C LYS A 249 -19.20 11.32 -11.16
N ALA A 250 -18.43 10.50 -11.88
CA ALA A 250 -17.84 9.28 -11.32
C ALA A 250 -16.89 9.60 -10.16
N MET A 251 -16.11 10.69 -10.28
CA MET A 251 -15.28 11.20 -9.18
C MET A 251 -16.15 11.60 -7.98
N ARG A 252 -17.23 12.37 -8.18
CA ARG A 252 -18.14 12.71 -7.06
C ARG A 252 -18.72 11.47 -6.39
N ASP A 253 -19.18 10.51 -7.17
CA ASP A 253 -19.75 9.26 -6.64
C ASP A 253 -18.70 8.48 -5.83
N PHE A 254 -17.44 8.46 -6.29
CA PHE A 254 -16.31 7.88 -5.56
C PHE A 254 -16.03 8.62 -4.24
N LEU A 255 -15.92 9.95 -4.26
CA LEU A 255 -15.67 10.75 -3.06
C LEU A 255 -16.78 10.59 -2.02
N LEU A 256 -18.04 10.51 -2.47
CA LEU A 256 -19.20 10.29 -1.61
C LEU A 256 -19.20 8.93 -0.91
N THR A 257 -18.35 7.97 -1.32
CA THR A 257 -18.14 6.76 -0.51
C THR A 257 -17.50 7.05 0.86
N ASN A 258 -16.90 8.23 1.02
CA ASN A 258 -16.42 8.75 2.30
C ASN A 258 -17.46 9.57 3.06
N LEU A 259 -18.64 9.85 2.50
CA LEU A 259 -19.68 10.57 3.22
C LEU A 259 -20.33 9.66 4.27
N ARG A 260 -20.45 10.16 5.50
CA ARG A 260 -21.26 9.57 6.56
C ARG A 260 -22.35 10.55 6.95
N LEU A 261 -23.59 10.07 6.97
CA LEU A 261 -24.73 10.81 7.49
C LEU A 261 -25.16 10.14 8.78
N ASP A 262 -25.23 10.91 9.87
CA ASP A 262 -25.80 10.40 11.11
C ASP A 262 -27.27 9.99 10.88
N PRO A 263 -27.68 8.79 11.27
CA PRO A 263 -29.03 8.30 10.96
C PRO A 263 -30.13 9.13 11.62
N ARG A 264 -29.86 9.76 12.78
CA ARG A 264 -30.81 10.51 13.60
C ARG A 264 -30.78 12.01 13.29
N THR A 265 -29.60 12.63 13.30
CA THR A 265 -29.43 14.08 13.13
C THR A 265 -29.29 14.49 11.67
N LYS A 266 -28.96 13.53 10.77
CA LYS A 266 -28.57 13.77 9.37
C LYS A 266 -27.32 14.64 9.22
N GLU A 267 -26.55 14.78 10.29
CA GLU A 267 -25.27 15.49 10.26
C GLU A 267 -24.28 14.76 9.34
N ALA A 268 -23.69 15.50 8.42
CA ALA A 268 -22.70 14.99 7.48
C ALA A 268 -21.29 15.10 8.04
N THR A 269 -20.51 14.03 7.91
CA THR A 269 -19.09 13.98 8.22
C THR A 269 -18.33 13.21 7.16
N TRP A 270 -17.04 13.53 6.99
CA TRP A 270 -16.13 12.70 6.21
C TRP A 270 -15.63 11.53 7.06
N ARG A 271 -15.67 10.31 6.51
CA ARG A 271 -15.09 9.11 7.12
C ARG A 271 -13.57 9.19 7.19
N CYS A 272 -12.96 9.74 6.14
CA CYS A 272 -11.52 9.93 6.08
C CYS A 272 -11.07 11.12 6.95
N ASN A 273 -9.84 11.06 7.47
CA ASN A 273 -9.22 12.15 8.20
C ASN A 273 -8.72 13.24 7.24
N LEU A 274 -9.66 13.95 6.62
CA LEU A 274 -9.38 14.89 5.54
C LEU A 274 -8.35 15.98 5.91
N PRO A 275 -8.35 16.57 7.13
CA PRO A 275 -7.32 17.55 7.50
C PRO A 275 -5.90 17.00 7.43
N VAL A 276 -5.67 15.78 7.94
CA VAL A 276 -4.34 15.15 7.91
C VAL A 276 -3.98 14.72 6.49
N LEU A 277 -4.90 14.12 5.75
CA LEU A 277 -4.65 13.73 4.35
C LEU A 277 -4.25 14.93 3.49
N ARG A 278 -4.85 16.10 3.73
CA ARG A 278 -4.52 17.33 3.01
C ARG A 278 -3.18 17.92 3.44
N ALA A 279 -2.89 17.93 4.74
CA ALA A 279 -1.64 18.45 5.29
C ALA A 279 -0.43 17.62 4.82
N ASP A 280 -0.56 16.30 4.83
CA ASP A 280 0.54 15.38 4.54
C ASP A 280 0.59 14.94 3.07
N TYR A 281 -0.30 15.44 2.21
CA TYR A 281 -0.38 15.04 0.80
C TYR A 281 0.98 15.10 0.09
N ASN A 282 1.76 16.16 0.34
CA ASN A 282 3.09 16.32 -0.26
C ASN A 282 4.06 15.22 0.17
N SER A 283 3.97 14.71 1.40
CA SER A 283 4.83 13.63 1.89
C SER A 283 4.51 12.30 1.19
N ILE A 284 3.24 12.04 0.89
CA ILE A 284 2.81 10.87 0.11
C ILE A 284 3.22 11.03 -1.35
N ALA A 285 3.02 12.23 -1.89
CA ALA A 285 3.20 12.56 -3.30
C ALA A 285 4.63 12.38 -3.79
N LEU A 286 5.64 12.43 -2.92
CA LEU A 286 7.04 12.19 -3.28
C LEU A 286 7.34 10.72 -3.68
N GLY A 287 6.36 9.83 -3.57
CA GLY A 287 6.52 8.41 -3.88
C GLY A 287 7.44 7.67 -2.91
N VAL A 288 7.78 6.43 -3.26
CA VAL A 288 8.63 5.55 -2.44
C VAL A 288 10.10 5.57 -2.86
N SER A 289 10.43 6.33 -3.91
CA SER A 289 11.72 6.33 -4.57
C SER A 289 12.72 7.33 -4.02
N GLY A 290 12.29 8.42 -3.37
CA GLY A 290 13.16 9.56 -3.06
C GLY A 290 14.41 9.20 -2.24
N TRP A 291 14.24 8.45 -1.15
CA TRP A 291 15.36 7.98 -0.31
C TRP A 291 16.23 6.94 -1.04
N PHE A 292 15.62 6.09 -1.86
CA PHE A 292 16.27 5.00 -2.58
C PHE A 292 17.13 5.51 -3.75
N LEU A 293 16.60 6.40 -4.57
CA LEU A 293 17.31 6.97 -5.72
C LEU A 293 18.42 7.92 -5.26
N SER A 294 18.14 8.77 -4.27
CA SER A 294 19.16 9.67 -3.71
C SER A 294 20.36 8.91 -3.15
N ALA A 295 20.12 7.78 -2.48
CA ALA A 295 21.16 6.86 -2.05
C ALA A 295 21.99 6.31 -3.23
N SER A 296 21.31 5.76 -4.24
CA SER A 296 21.94 5.19 -5.44
C SER A 296 22.79 6.21 -6.22
N GLU A 297 22.32 7.45 -6.33
CA GLU A 297 23.03 8.53 -7.03
C GLU A 297 24.26 9.02 -6.27
N LYS A 298 24.19 9.12 -4.93
CA LYS A 298 25.34 9.47 -4.09
C LYS A 298 26.43 8.40 -4.17
N VAL A 299 26.07 7.12 -4.13
CA VAL A 299 27.01 5.99 -4.31
C VAL A 299 27.76 6.11 -5.64
N SER A 300 27.07 6.48 -6.72
CA SER A 300 27.69 6.60 -8.05
C SER A 300 28.71 7.73 -8.15
N ARG A 301 28.63 8.74 -7.26
CA ARG A 301 29.56 9.89 -7.23
C ARG A 301 30.74 9.66 -6.29
N ASP A 302 30.58 8.81 -5.29
CA ASP A 302 31.63 8.48 -4.35
C ASP A 302 32.56 7.40 -4.95
N ARG A 303 33.84 7.77 -5.14
CA ARG A 303 34.86 6.84 -5.65
C ARG A 303 35.78 6.31 -4.53
N GLY A 304 35.45 6.54 -3.26
CA GLY A 304 36.35 6.21 -2.15
C GLY A 304 35.74 5.99 -0.76
N GLY A 305 34.41 5.96 -0.57
CA GLY A 305 33.77 5.80 0.75
C GLY A 305 32.85 4.58 0.91
N GLU A 306 32.44 4.34 2.17
CA GLU A 306 31.59 3.23 2.66
C GLU A 306 30.09 3.36 2.29
N LEU A 307 29.73 3.97 1.16
CA LEU A 307 28.32 4.10 0.76
C LEU A 307 27.76 2.74 0.29
N VAL A 308 26.58 2.38 0.79
CA VAL A 308 25.91 1.13 0.45
C VAL A 308 24.77 1.42 -0.54
N ALA A 309 24.81 0.77 -1.70
CA ALA A 309 23.72 0.85 -2.67
C ALA A 309 22.46 0.15 -2.13
N PRO A 310 21.27 0.72 -2.31
CA PRO A 310 20.06 0.09 -1.83
C PRO A 310 19.76 -1.19 -2.62
N LEU A 311 19.37 -2.22 -1.89
CA LEU A 311 18.97 -3.53 -2.38
C LEU A 311 17.58 -3.46 -3.02
N ARG A 312 17.44 -4.20 -4.12
CA ARG A 312 16.16 -4.36 -4.83
C ARG A 312 15.27 -5.37 -4.11
N CYS A 313 13.97 -5.21 -4.25
CA CYS A 313 13.01 -6.26 -3.92
C CYS A 313 13.11 -7.40 -4.94
N SER A 314 13.29 -8.63 -4.46
CA SER A 314 13.39 -9.85 -5.27
C SER A 314 12.09 -10.65 -5.34
N LEU A 315 11.05 -10.24 -4.59
CA LEU A 315 9.76 -10.91 -4.62
C LEU A 315 9.13 -10.80 -6.02
N PRO A 316 8.49 -11.87 -6.50
CA PRO A 316 7.61 -11.81 -7.67
C PRO A 316 6.64 -10.63 -7.56
N THR A 317 6.71 -9.74 -8.55
CA THR A 317 5.98 -8.48 -8.56
C THR A 317 5.27 -8.32 -9.90
N LEU A 318 3.95 -8.26 -9.90
CA LEU A 318 3.15 -7.92 -11.07
C LEU A 318 2.72 -6.46 -11.01
N PHE A 319 3.17 -5.65 -11.96
CA PHE A 319 2.61 -4.33 -12.20
C PHE A 319 1.46 -4.43 -13.22
N VAL A 320 0.29 -3.93 -12.83
CA VAL A 320 -0.89 -3.85 -13.70
C VAL A 320 -1.23 -2.39 -13.94
N PHE A 321 -1.02 -1.93 -15.16
CA PHE A 321 -1.21 -0.54 -15.54
C PHE A 321 -2.46 -0.34 -16.42
N GLY A 322 -3.07 0.82 -16.31
CA GLY A 322 -4.05 1.29 -17.28
C GLY A 322 -3.35 1.93 -18.47
N GLN A 323 -3.71 1.55 -19.69
CA GLN A 323 -3.14 2.13 -20.92
C GLN A 323 -3.28 3.66 -20.98
N ASN A 324 -4.42 4.18 -20.53
CA ASN A 324 -4.72 5.62 -20.53
C ASN A 324 -4.36 6.30 -19.21
N SER A 325 -3.69 5.59 -18.30
CA SER A 325 -3.26 6.18 -17.04
C SER A 325 -2.10 7.14 -17.28
N PRO A 326 -2.05 8.27 -16.56
CA PRO A 326 -0.88 9.12 -16.55
C PRO A 326 0.14 8.73 -15.46
N TYR A 327 -0.11 7.69 -14.66
CA TYR A 327 0.76 7.30 -13.54
C TYR A 327 1.83 6.25 -13.90
N ASN A 328 2.02 5.97 -15.19
CA ASN A 328 2.87 4.91 -15.71
C ASN A 328 3.60 5.35 -17.00
N THR A 329 4.11 6.57 -17.02
CA THR A 329 4.87 7.09 -18.17
C THR A 329 6.02 6.13 -18.57
N PRO A 330 6.40 6.07 -19.85
CA PRO A 330 7.53 5.24 -20.27
C PRO A 330 8.82 5.52 -19.48
N GLU A 331 9.06 6.77 -19.10
CA GLU A 331 10.20 7.22 -18.30
C GLU A 331 10.15 6.63 -16.88
N ASP A 332 8.99 6.69 -16.23
CA ASP A 332 8.77 6.11 -14.90
C ASP A 332 8.90 4.58 -14.92
N ARG A 333 8.31 3.92 -15.93
CA ARG A 333 8.37 2.45 -16.08
C ARG A 333 9.81 1.96 -16.25
N ARG A 334 10.66 2.70 -16.98
CA ARG A 334 12.10 2.38 -17.13
C ARG A 334 12.85 2.33 -15.79
N LEU A 335 12.33 2.96 -14.73
CA LEU A 335 12.96 2.94 -13.42
C LEU A 335 12.58 1.71 -12.59
N ILE A 336 11.51 0.98 -12.93
CA ILE A 336 11.04 -0.20 -12.17
C ILE A 336 12.17 -1.22 -11.89
N PRO A 337 13.04 -1.59 -12.87
CA PRO A 337 14.13 -2.53 -12.62
C PRO A 337 15.20 -2.07 -11.62
N ARG A 338 15.23 -0.77 -11.28
CA ARG A 338 16.09 -0.23 -10.21
C ARG A 338 15.56 -0.58 -8.82
N PHE A 339 14.27 -0.87 -8.67
CA PHE A 339 13.62 -1.19 -7.40
C PHE A 339 13.28 -2.67 -7.27
N PHE A 340 12.86 -3.32 -8.36
CA PHE A 340 12.38 -4.70 -8.37
C PHE A 340 13.20 -5.53 -9.37
N SER A 341 13.78 -6.64 -8.91
CA SER A 341 14.56 -7.54 -9.78
C SER A 341 13.71 -8.65 -10.42
N ASN A 342 12.48 -8.86 -9.95
CA ASN A 342 11.54 -9.85 -10.47
C ASN A 342 10.17 -9.20 -10.73
N ALA A 343 10.15 -8.25 -11.67
CA ALA A 343 8.95 -7.51 -12.05
C ALA A 343 8.44 -7.94 -13.43
N ILE A 344 7.13 -8.16 -13.51
CA ILE A 344 6.38 -8.34 -14.76
C ILE A 344 5.44 -7.16 -14.89
N GLU A 345 5.33 -6.60 -16.09
CA GLU A 345 4.41 -5.49 -16.39
C GLU A 345 3.34 -5.95 -17.35
N VAL A 346 2.08 -5.63 -17.04
CA VAL A 346 0.93 -5.86 -17.92
C VAL A 346 0.14 -4.57 -18.01
N GLU A 347 -0.37 -4.29 -19.21
CA GLU A 347 -1.21 -3.13 -19.49
C GLU A 347 -2.63 -3.58 -19.84
N VAL A 348 -3.62 -2.93 -19.25
CA VAL A 348 -5.05 -3.17 -19.54
C VAL A 348 -5.53 -2.11 -20.52
N GLU A 349 -5.86 -2.55 -21.73
CA GLU A 349 -6.29 -1.69 -22.83
C GLU A 349 -7.53 -0.87 -22.47
N GLY A 350 -7.50 0.42 -22.79
CA GLY A 350 -8.59 1.35 -22.53
C GLY A 350 -8.84 1.70 -21.05
N ALA A 351 -8.14 1.10 -20.09
CA ALA A 351 -8.24 1.48 -18.68
C ALA A 351 -7.43 2.76 -18.40
N GLY A 352 -7.97 3.64 -17.59
CA GLY A 352 -7.26 4.70 -16.87
C GLY A 352 -6.81 4.22 -15.49
N HIS A 353 -6.90 5.10 -14.47
CA HIS A 353 -6.29 4.85 -13.16
C HIS A 353 -6.94 3.76 -12.34
N PHE A 354 -8.26 3.74 -12.39
CA PHE A 354 -9.04 2.84 -11.56
C PHE A 354 -9.22 1.54 -12.33
N VAL A 355 -8.11 0.91 -12.76
CA VAL A 355 -8.08 -0.25 -13.65
C VAL A 355 -9.06 -1.34 -13.19
N HIS A 356 -9.03 -1.65 -11.90
CA HIS A 356 -9.88 -2.64 -11.24
C HIS A 356 -11.38 -2.28 -11.23
N TYR A 357 -11.73 -1.01 -11.39
CA TYR A 357 -13.12 -0.51 -11.46
C TYR A 357 -13.57 -0.32 -12.92
N GLU A 358 -12.75 0.34 -13.74
CA GLU A 358 -13.06 0.71 -15.12
C GLU A 358 -13.06 -0.49 -16.07
N LYS A 359 -12.16 -1.46 -15.85
CA LYS A 359 -11.96 -2.67 -16.67
C LYS A 359 -11.84 -3.90 -15.77
N MET A 360 -12.85 -4.11 -14.93
CA MET A 360 -12.81 -5.11 -13.86
C MET A 360 -12.57 -6.54 -14.38
N GLN A 361 -13.20 -6.94 -15.49
CA GLN A 361 -13.04 -8.30 -15.99
C GLN A 361 -11.64 -8.52 -16.54
N GLU A 362 -11.13 -7.56 -17.29
CA GLU A 362 -9.78 -7.57 -17.86
C GLU A 362 -8.73 -7.52 -16.75
N PHE A 363 -8.94 -6.70 -15.73
CA PHE A 363 -8.11 -6.69 -14.52
C PHE A 363 -8.05 -8.06 -13.84
N VAL A 364 -9.20 -8.73 -13.65
CA VAL A 364 -9.24 -10.09 -13.09
C VAL A 364 -8.49 -11.06 -13.99
N ASN A 365 -8.69 -11.00 -15.31
CA ASN A 365 -8.04 -11.90 -16.27
C ASN A 365 -6.51 -11.79 -16.23
N VAL A 366 -5.95 -10.59 -16.02
CA VAL A 366 -4.48 -10.41 -15.97
C VAL A 366 -3.89 -10.75 -14.60
N VAL A 367 -4.64 -10.57 -13.52
CA VAL A 367 -4.15 -10.84 -12.15
C VAL A 367 -4.27 -12.31 -11.77
N VAL A 368 -5.32 -13.00 -12.21
CA VAL A 368 -5.59 -14.40 -11.82
C VAL A 368 -4.45 -15.37 -12.16
N PRO A 369 -3.82 -15.35 -13.35
CA PRO A 369 -2.71 -16.26 -13.64
C PRO A 369 -1.57 -16.12 -12.62
N PHE A 370 -1.24 -14.87 -12.26
CA PHE A 370 -0.23 -14.58 -11.24
C PHE A 370 -0.65 -15.05 -9.85
N LEU A 371 -1.91 -14.79 -9.45
CA LEU A 371 -2.43 -15.33 -8.18
C LEU A 371 -2.43 -16.86 -8.16
N THR A 372 -2.71 -17.50 -9.29
CA THR A 372 -2.69 -18.96 -9.41
C THR A 372 -1.27 -19.52 -9.26
N GLU A 373 -0.23 -18.74 -9.55
CA GLU A 373 1.15 -19.18 -9.34
C GLU A 373 1.58 -19.04 -7.86
N TYR A 374 1.13 -17.98 -7.18
CA TYR A 374 1.67 -17.59 -5.87
C TYR A 374 0.76 -17.80 -4.66
N LEU A 375 -0.51 -18.15 -4.86
CA LEU A 375 -1.38 -18.70 -3.81
C LEU A 375 -1.14 -20.20 -3.68
#